data_AF-A0A7J7KC41-F1
#
_entry.id   AF-A0A7J7KC41-F1
#
_cell.length_a   1.000
_cell.length_b   1.000
_cell.length_c   1.000
_cell.angle_alpha   90.00
_cell.angle_beta   90.00
_cell.angle_gamma   90.00
#
_symmetry.space_group_name_H-M   'P 1'
#
loop_
_entity.id
_entity.type
_entity.pdbx_description
1 polymer ?
#
loop_
_entity_poly.entity_id
_entity_poly.type
_entity_poly.pdbx_seq_one_letter_code
_entity_poly.pdbx_strand_id
1 'polypeptide(L)'
;MHLSVAVLVCLSLAFVTQTQAYGWKSCAASDSCSRTCVRNYMSRYASTCARHLGKSTSQLTCQDYGRLHNGGPSGCSKYSTLSYAAKISSRCGLS
;
A
#
# COMPACT_ATOMS: atom_id res chain seq x y z
N MET A 1 1.01 12.45 4.20
CA MET A 1 1.27 11.31 3.29
C MET A 1 2.46 11.73 2.44
N HIS A 2 3.64 11.13 2.63
CA HIS A 2 4.84 11.56 1.89
C HIS A 2 4.70 11.13 0.43
N LEU A 3 4.77 12.10 -0.48
CA LEU A 3 4.54 11.98 -1.92
C LEU A 3 5.28 10.79 -2.58
N SER A 4 6.42 10.36 -2.03
CA SER A 4 7.29 9.34 -2.62
C SER A 4 6.73 7.91 -2.67
N VAL A 5 5.88 7.50 -1.71
CA VAL A 5 5.43 6.09 -1.62
C VAL A 5 4.15 5.83 -2.43
N ALA A 6 3.25 6.82 -2.52
CA ALA A 6 2.06 6.75 -3.37
C ALA A 6 2.42 6.62 -4.87
N VAL A 7 3.51 7.26 -5.28
CA VAL A 7 4.01 7.25 -6.67
C VAL A 7 4.42 5.86 -7.13
N LEU A 8 5.16 5.11 -6.31
CA LEU A 8 5.57 3.73 -6.62
C LEU A 8 4.38 2.78 -6.76
N VAL A 9 3.36 2.96 -5.92
CA VAL A 9 2.17 2.09 -5.93
C VAL A 9 1.28 2.34 -7.15
N CYS A 10 1.08 3.60 -7.54
CA CYS A 10 0.29 3.91 -8.73
C CYS A 10 1.04 3.66 -10.04
N LEU A 11 2.38 3.71 -10.04
CA LEU A 11 3.19 3.28 -11.18
C LEU A 11 3.09 1.76 -11.43
N SER A 12 2.96 0.95 -10.37
CA SER A 12 2.89 -0.52 -10.45
C SER A 12 1.53 -1.06 -10.91
N LEU A 13 0.47 -0.24 -10.90
CA LEU A 13 -0.92 -0.64 -11.10
C LEU A 13 -1.61 0.04 -12.28
N ALA A 14 -0.87 0.76 -13.13
CA ALA A 14 -1.40 1.46 -14.30
C ALA A 14 -2.10 0.56 -15.35
N PHE A 15 -2.36 -0.72 -15.07
CA PHE A 15 -2.99 -1.69 -15.97
C PHE A 15 -4.44 -2.07 -15.63
N VAL A 16 -5.01 -1.69 -14.49
CA VAL A 16 -6.35 -2.16 -14.12
C VAL A 16 -7.28 -1.01 -13.75
N THR A 17 -7.92 -0.48 -14.80
CA THR A 17 -9.26 0.13 -14.81
C THR A 17 -9.55 1.25 -13.79
N GLN A 18 -9.13 2.47 -14.11
CA GLN A 18 -10.06 3.60 -14.05
C GLN A 18 -9.60 4.71 -15.00
N THR A 19 -10.50 5.06 -15.91
CA THR A 19 -10.39 6.14 -16.89
C THR A 19 -10.17 7.48 -16.19
N GLN A 20 -8.91 7.87 -16.07
CA GLN A 20 -8.53 9.25 -15.83
C GLN A 20 -7.39 9.49 -16.82
N ALA A 21 -7.69 10.22 -17.90
CA ALA A 21 -6.80 10.57 -19.01
C ALA A 21 -5.57 11.42 -18.60
N TYR A 22 -5.16 11.31 -17.35
CA TYR A 22 -4.22 12.15 -16.63
C TYR A 22 -3.36 11.18 -15.83
N GLY A 23 -2.08 11.10 -16.21
CA GLY A 23 -1.17 10.03 -15.81
C GLY A 23 -0.99 9.86 -14.29
N TRP A 24 -0.15 8.89 -13.89
CA TRP A 24 0.06 8.49 -12.49
C TRP A 24 0.27 9.66 -11.52
N LYS A 25 0.90 10.77 -11.97
CA LYS A 25 1.12 11.99 -11.17
C LYS A 25 -0.19 12.64 -10.73
N SER A 26 -1.12 12.82 -11.66
CA SER A 26 -2.43 13.42 -11.39
C SER A 26 -3.27 12.52 -10.50
N CYS A 27 -3.18 11.20 -10.69
CA CYS A 27 -3.82 10.25 -9.78
C CYS A 27 -3.24 10.32 -8.35
N ALA A 28 -1.91 10.40 -8.23
CA ALA A 28 -1.24 10.54 -6.93
C ALA A 28 -1.57 11.87 -6.21
N ALA A 29 -1.90 12.93 -6.97
CA ALA A 29 -2.33 14.22 -6.43
C ALA A 29 -3.82 14.27 -6.04
N SER A 30 -4.63 13.31 -6.49
CA SER A 30 -6.05 13.21 -6.15
C SER A 30 -6.24 12.25 -4.96
N ASP A 31 -6.87 12.72 -3.87
CA ASP A 31 -7.16 11.87 -2.71
C ASP A 31 -8.01 10.66 -3.10
N SER A 32 -9.07 10.86 -3.89
CA SER A 32 -9.93 9.76 -4.37
C SER A 32 -9.15 8.74 -5.23
N CYS A 33 -8.39 9.21 -6.22
CA CYS A 33 -7.65 8.29 -7.11
C CYS A 33 -6.53 7.55 -6.36
N SER A 34 -5.78 8.26 -5.52
CA SER A 34 -4.70 7.67 -4.71
C SER A 34 -5.22 6.63 -3.71
N ARG A 35 -6.37 6.86 -3.06
CA ARG A 35 -7.01 5.86 -2.19
C ARG A 35 -7.40 4.61 -2.94
N THR A 36 -8.03 4.74 -4.10
CA THR A 36 -8.42 3.59 -4.94
C THR A 36 -7.19 2.81 -5.40
N CYS A 37 -6.16 3.51 -5.85
CA CYS A 37 -4.88 2.93 -6.23
C CYS A 37 -4.24 2.12 -5.09
N VAL A 38 -4.16 2.69 -3.88
CA VAL A 38 -3.64 1.99 -2.69
C VAL A 38 -4.49 0.77 -2.34
N ARG A 39 -5.83 0.87 -2.34
CA ARG A 39 -6.72 -0.26 -2.07
C ARG A 39 -6.52 -1.41 -3.06
N ASN A 40 -6.41 -1.10 -4.35
CA ASN A 40 -6.14 -2.09 -5.39
C ASN A 40 -4.78 -2.77 -5.18
N TYR A 41 -3.77 -2.02 -4.76
CA TYR A 41 -2.45 -2.56 -4.43
C TYR A 41 -2.50 -3.53 -3.25
N MET A 42 -3.16 -3.11 -2.18
CA MET A 42 -3.33 -3.96 -1.01
C MET A 42 -4.10 -5.22 -1.37
N SER A 43 -5.19 -5.11 -2.13
CA SER A 43 -5.96 -6.28 -2.59
C SER A 43 -5.12 -7.23 -3.42
N ARG A 44 -4.28 -6.71 -4.33
CA ARG A 44 -3.42 -7.52 -5.19
C ARG A 44 -2.36 -8.30 -4.42
N TYR A 45 -1.76 -7.70 -3.39
CA TYR A 45 -0.60 -8.28 -2.70
C TYR A 45 -0.87 -8.71 -1.24
N ALA A 46 -2.12 -8.59 -0.75
CA ALA A 46 -2.49 -9.01 0.60
C ALA A 46 -2.16 -10.49 0.86
N SER A 47 -2.49 -11.39 -0.07
CA SER A 47 -2.18 -12.82 0.08
C SER A 47 -0.68 -13.09 0.17
N THR A 48 0.13 -12.35 -0.58
CA THR A 48 1.60 -12.45 -0.52
C THR A 48 2.13 -11.97 0.83
N CYS A 49 1.64 -10.82 1.31
CA CYS A 49 1.98 -10.32 2.62
C CYS A 49 1.58 -11.30 3.74
N ALA A 50 0.35 -11.82 3.69
CA ALA A 50 -0.17 -12.78 4.66
C ALA A 50 0.69 -14.05 4.72
N ARG A 51 1.06 -14.61 3.56
CA ARG A 51 1.97 -15.76 3.46
C ARG A 51 3.34 -15.47 4.09
N HIS A 52 3.91 -14.29 3.88
CA HIS A 52 5.19 -13.92 4.49
C HIS A 52 5.12 -13.79 6.02
N LEU A 53 3.94 -13.53 6.56
CA LEU A 53 3.71 -13.37 8.00
C LEU A 53 3.13 -14.63 8.66
N GLY A 54 2.84 -15.69 7.91
CA GLY A 54 2.13 -16.88 8.43
C GLY A 54 0.71 -16.57 8.90
N LYS A 55 0.03 -15.61 8.27
CA LYS A 55 -1.32 -15.15 8.61
C LYS A 55 -2.31 -15.46 7.48
N SER A 56 -3.61 -15.41 7.78
CA SER A 56 -4.65 -15.20 6.76
C SER A 56 -4.72 -13.72 6.35
N THR A 57 -5.35 -13.42 5.22
CA THR A 57 -5.56 -12.03 4.78
C THR A 57 -6.46 -11.24 5.73
N SER A 58 -7.41 -11.90 6.40
CA SER A 58 -8.29 -11.26 7.39
C SER A 58 -7.58 -10.88 8.70
N GLN A 59 -6.39 -11.44 8.95
CA GLN A 59 -5.56 -11.11 10.12
C GLN A 59 -4.54 -10.00 9.83
N LEU A 60 -4.52 -9.45 8.61
CA LEU A 60 -3.61 -8.36 8.28
C LEU A 60 -4.03 -7.07 8.99
N THR A 61 -3.06 -6.46 9.65
CA THR A 61 -3.22 -5.20 10.37
C THR A 61 -2.89 -4.00 9.49
N CYS A 62 -3.25 -2.80 9.93
CA CYS A 62 -2.82 -1.57 9.26
C CYS A 62 -1.29 -1.45 9.18
N GLN A 63 -0.55 -1.92 10.19
CA GLN A 63 0.91 -1.97 10.17
C GLN A 63 1.42 -2.91 9.08
N ASP A 64 0.78 -4.07 8.88
CA ASP A 64 1.13 -5.02 7.82
C ASP A 64 0.93 -4.37 6.43
N TYR A 65 -0.18 -3.66 6.22
CA TYR A 65 -0.42 -2.88 5.00
C TYR A 65 0.56 -1.70 4.85
N GLY A 66 0.99 -1.09 5.95
CA GLY A 66 2.05 -0.08 5.95
C GLY A 66 3.39 -0.64 5.48
N ARG A 67 3.75 -1.84 5.93
CA ARG A 67 4.95 -2.56 5.46
C ARG A 67 4.85 -2.88 3.98
N LEU A 68 3.68 -3.35 3.53
CA LEU A 68 3.40 -3.66 2.13
C LEU A 68 3.53 -2.40 1.25
N HIS A 69 2.97 -1.27 1.68
CA HIS A 69 3.07 0.00 0.96
C HIS A 69 4.52 0.50 0.84
N ASN A 70 5.28 0.45 1.93
CA ASN A 70 6.65 0.96 1.98
C ASN A 70 7.68 0.04 1.28
N GLY A 71 7.49 -1.27 1.36
CA GLY A 71 8.49 -2.26 0.91
C GLY A 71 8.21 -2.92 -0.43
N GLY A 72 7.10 -2.56 -1.10
CA GLY A 72 6.63 -3.20 -2.31
C GLY A 72 5.98 -4.57 -2.05
N PRO A 73 5.79 -5.44 -3.08
CA PRO A 73 5.06 -6.71 -2.95
C PRO A 73 5.59 -7.68 -1.88
N SER A 74 6.89 -7.58 -1.57
CA SER A 74 7.56 -8.36 -0.53
C SER A 74 7.84 -7.56 0.75
N GLY A 75 7.16 -6.42 0.94
CA GLY A 75 7.43 -5.51 2.06
C GLY A 75 7.24 -6.15 3.43
N CYS A 76 6.33 -7.13 3.53
CA CYS A 76 6.03 -7.84 4.78
C CYS A 76 7.10 -8.88 5.19
N SER A 77 8.00 -9.29 4.28
CA SER A 77 9.14 -10.15 4.65
C SER A 77 10.41 -9.37 4.97
N LYS A 78 10.46 -8.07 4.65
CA LYS A 78 11.65 -7.23 4.84
C LYS A 78 11.70 -6.65 6.25
N TYR A 79 12.83 -6.80 6.94
CA TYR A 79 13.08 -6.15 8.24
C TYR A 79 13.14 -4.62 8.11
N SER A 80 13.58 -4.08 6.97
CA SER A 80 13.68 -2.64 6.72
C SER A 80 12.34 -1.90 6.77
N THR A 81 11.20 -2.59 6.69
CA THR A 81 9.87 -1.97 6.77
C THR A 81 9.32 -1.88 8.20
N LEU A 82 9.95 -2.53 9.19
CA LEU A 82 9.49 -2.52 10.58
C LEU A 82 9.53 -1.11 11.18
N SER A 83 10.57 -0.33 10.90
CA SER A 83 10.70 1.04 11.40
C SER A 83 9.61 1.95 10.85
N TYR A 84 9.24 1.79 9.57
CA TYR A 84 8.11 2.51 8.99
C TYR A 84 6.78 2.11 9.63
N ALA A 85 6.56 0.80 9.82
CA ALA A 85 5.35 0.28 10.46
C ALA A 85 5.17 0.82 11.90
N ALA A 86 6.26 0.87 12.67
CA ALA A 86 6.25 1.44 14.02
C ALA A 86 5.88 2.93 14.00
N LYS A 87 6.43 3.71 13.06
CA LYS A 87 6.13 5.15 12.92
C LYS A 87 4.67 5.44 12.61
N ILE A 88 4.01 4.59 11.82
CA ILE A 88 2.61 4.79 11.45
C ILE A 88 1.62 4.14 12.42
N SER A 89 2.09 3.35 13.39
CA SER A 89 1.24 2.58 14.30
C SER A 89 0.23 3.45 15.04
N SER A 90 0.62 4.67 15.44
CA SER A 90 -0.28 5.64 16.10
C SER A 90 -1.42 6.15 15.20
N ARG A 91 -1.31 5.99 13.88
CA ARG A 91 -2.34 6.37 12.91
C ARG A 91 -3.26 5.22 12.51
N CYS A 92 -2.94 3.99 12.92
CA CYS A 92 -3.71 2.80 12.57
C CYS A 92 -5.02 2.63 13.37
N GLY A 93 -5.31 3.51 14.32
CA GLY A 93 -6.56 3.56 15.10
C GLY A 93 -7.48 4.75 14.78
N LEU A 94 -7.14 5.54 13.76
CA LEU A 94 -7.99 6.64 13.29
C LEU A 94 -8.67 6.19 12.00
N SER A 95 -9.92 5.74 12.12
CA SER A 95 -10.83 5.41 11.01
C SER A 95 -11.86 6.53 10.82
#